data_AF-A0A224YBL2-F1
#
_entry.id   AF-A0A224YBL2-F1
#
_cell.length_a   1.000
_cell.length_b   1.000
_cell.length_c   1.000
_cell.angle_alpha   90.00
_cell.angle_beta   90.00
_cell.angle_gamma   90.00
#
_symmetry.space_group_name_H-M   'P 1'
#
loop_
_entity.id
_entity.type
_entity.pdbx_description
1 polymer ?
#
loop_
_entity_poly.entity_id
_entity_poly.type
_entity_poly.pdbx_seq_one_letter_code
_entity_poly.pdbx_strand_id
1 'polypeptide(L)'
;MKIGATFAVILLQASLNLCERTIGFKDCIPGPTPTYVNCTVGNLTVQHGRIEGTPPPRCEGLYCWNGTLTPIGCPSPKPKPVQMYEYTDVPHNGSWPLCCYYQRECNYLWWKP
;
A
#
# COMPACT_ATOMS: atom_id res chain seq x y z
N MET A 1 -16.83 -1.73 16.35
CA MET A 1 -15.38 -2.06 16.41
C MET A 1 -14.62 -0.86 16.97
N LYS A 2 -14.36 -0.83 18.28
CA LYS A 2 -13.55 0.23 18.95
C LYS A 2 -12.35 -0.33 19.72
N ILE A 3 -12.16 -1.65 19.70
CA ILE A 3 -11.17 -2.35 20.54
C ILE A 3 -9.74 -2.09 20.05
N GLY A 4 -9.52 -2.01 18.74
CA GLY A 4 -8.17 -1.80 18.17
C GLY A 4 -7.56 -0.44 18.52
N ALA A 5 -8.36 0.63 18.51
CA ALA A 5 -7.88 1.97 18.86
C ALA A 5 -7.53 2.07 20.35
N THR A 6 -8.33 1.45 21.24
CA THR A 6 -8.05 1.44 22.68
C THR A 6 -6.78 0.66 23.00
N PHE A 7 -6.58 -0.49 22.35
CA PHE A 7 -5.35 -1.27 22.52
C PHE A 7 -4.10 -0.53 22.04
N ALA A 8 -4.18 0.17 20.90
CA ALA A 8 -3.08 0.99 20.40
C ALA A 8 -2.72 2.13 21.36
N VAL A 9 -3.72 2.80 21.95
CA VAL A 9 -3.50 3.86 22.95
C VAL A 9 -2.89 3.31 24.23
N ILE A 10 -3.37 2.17 24.72
CA ILE A 10 -2.82 1.51 25.93
C ILE A 10 -1.36 1.10 25.70
N LEU A 11 -1.04 0.53 24.54
CA LEU A 11 0.34 0.15 24.18
C LEU A 11 1.25 1.39 24.06
N LEU A 12 0.76 2.48 23.45
CA LEU A 12 1.48 3.75 23.40
C LEU A 12 1.76 4.30 24.80
N GLN A 13 0.74 4.34 25.66
CA GLN A 13 0.86 4.84 27.03
C GLN A 13 1.78 3.97 27.90
N ALA A 14 1.80 2.65 27.69
CA ALA A 14 2.72 1.75 28.38
C ALA A 14 4.18 1.97 27.94
N SER A 15 4.42 2.15 26.63
CA SER A 15 5.76 2.45 26.11
C SER A 15 6.29 3.82 26.57
N LEU A 16 5.41 4.82 26.68
CA LEU A 16 5.76 6.15 27.18
C LEU A 16 6.03 6.15 28.70
N ASN A 17 5.23 5.43 29.49
CA ASN A 17 5.42 5.31 30.94
C ASN A 17 6.77 4.65 31.29
N LEU A 18 7.23 3.69 30.49
CA LEU A 18 8.53 3.07 30.70
C LEU A 18 9.67 4.08 30.49
N CYS A 19 9.57 4.91 29.44
CA CYS A 19 10.53 5.98 29.18
C CYS A 19 10.53 7.06 30.28
N GLU A 20 9.36 7.50 30.75
CA GLU A 20 9.24 8.52 31.81
C GLU A 20 9.81 8.07 33.15
N ARG A 21 9.74 6.76 33.47
CA ARG A 21 10.27 6.24 34.75
C ARG A 21 11.78 6.07 34.78
N THR A 22 12.43 5.90 33.63
CA THR A 22 13.88 5.66 33.56
C THR A 22 14.72 6.91 33.35
N ILE A 23 14.12 7.99 32.84
CA ILE A 23 14.84 9.24 32.50
C ILE A 23 14.01 10.40 33.05
N GLY A 24 14.53 11.13 34.03
CA GLY A 24 13.92 12.39 34.44
C GLY A 24 13.81 13.29 33.21
N PHE A 25 12.64 13.89 32.95
CA PHE A 25 12.36 14.68 31.74
C PHE A 25 13.42 15.74 31.37
N LYS A 26 14.27 16.15 32.32
CA LYS A 26 15.39 17.06 32.10
C LYS A 26 16.53 16.48 31.24
N ASP A 27 16.64 15.15 31.14
CA ASP A 27 17.71 14.44 30.42
C ASP A 27 17.19 13.59 29.25
N CYS A 28 15.94 13.78 28.83
CA CYS A 28 15.39 13.12 27.66
C CYS A 28 15.95 13.78 26.40
N ILE A 29 17.21 13.47 26.09
CA ILE A 29 17.84 13.84 24.83
C ILE A 29 17.29 12.86 23.79
N PRO A 30 16.44 13.28 22.84
CA PRO A 30 16.01 12.39 21.78
C PRO A 30 17.27 11.87 21.07
N GLY A 31 17.42 10.55 21.08
CA GLY A 31 18.49 9.89 20.33
C GLY A 31 18.41 10.25 18.84
N PRO A 32 19.49 10.07 18.09
CA PRO A 32 19.49 10.35 16.66
C PRO A 32 18.35 9.56 16.00
N THR A 33 17.50 10.26 15.24
CA THR A 33 16.48 9.60 14.44
C THR A 33 17.18 8.72 13.39
N PRO A 34 16.77 7.45 13.24
CA PRO A 34 17.34 6.60 12.21
C PRO A 34 17.09 7.23 10.85
N THR A 35 18.16 7.44 10.08
CA THR A 35 18.06 7.96 8.73
C THR A 35 17.73 6.80 7.80
N TYR A 36 16.48 6.75 7.35
CA TYR A 36 16.04 5.72 6.41
C TYR A 36 16.30 6.13 4.97
N VAL A 37 16.75 5.17 4.17
CA VAL A 37 17.05 5.39 2.75
C VAL A 37 15.83 5.08 1.89
N ASN A 38 15.52 5.98 0.96
CA ASN A 38 14.50 5.77 -0.07
C ASN A 38 15.01 4.81 -1.15
N CYS A 39 14.11 4.13 -1.85
CA CYS A 39 14.46 3.23 -2.92
C CYS A 39 14.26 3.91 -4.27
N THR A 40 15.15 3.68 -5.23
CA THR A 40 15.03 4.19 -6.59
C THR A 40 15.02 3.03 -7.58
N VAL A 41 14.04 3.03 -8.49
CA VAL A 41 13.91 2.02 -9.57
C VAL A 41 13.64 2.76 -10.87
N GLY A 42 14.65 2.82 -11.74
CA GLY A 42 14.59 3.66 -12.94
C GLY A 42 14.33 5.12 -12.56
N ASN A 43 13.19 5.67 -13.00
CA ASN A 43 12.77 7.05 -12.71
C ASN A 43 11.82 7.18 -11.51
N LEU A 44 11.48 6.08 -10.83
CA LEU A 44 10.56 6.07 -9.70
C LEU A 44 11.33 6.09 -8.38
N THR A 45 10.99 7.02 -7.50
CA THR A 45 11.48 7.06 -6.12
C THR A 45 10.38 6.62 -5.17
N VAL A 46 10.61 5.53 -4.44
CA VAL A 46 9.70 4.99 -3.43
C VAL A 46 10.23 5.39 -2.06
N GLN A 47 9.43 6.15 -1.30
CA GLN A 47 9.80 6.56 0.06
C GLN A 47 9.87 5.36 1.00
N HIS A 48 10.78 5.39 1.98
CA HIS A 48 10.82 4.38 3.04
C HIS A 48 9.43 4.19 3.67
N GLY A 49 9.03 2.93 3.84
CA GLY A 49 7.74 2.55 4.44
C GLY A 49 6.53 2.74 3.52
N ARG A 50 6.74 3.17 2.27
CA ARG A 50 5.68 3.43 1.28
C ARG A 50 5.64 2.37 0.20
N ILE A 51 4.46 2.23 -0.41
CA ILE A 51 4.20 1.37 -1.57
C ILE A 51 3.86 2.27 -2.76
N GLU A 52 4.51 2.04 -3.89
CA GLU A 52 4.17 2.68 -5.17
C GLU A 52 3.82 1.62 -6.21
N GLY A 53 2.78 1.87 -7.01
CA GLY A 53 2.29 0.92 -8.01
C GLY A 53 2.93 1.14 -9.38
N THR A 54 3.33 0.06 -10.03
CA THR A 54 3.76 0.10 -11.44
C THR A 54 2.57 -0.12 -12.38
N PRO A 55 2.53 0.52 -13.56
CA PRO A 55 1.55 0.23 -14.59
C PRO A 55 1.83 -1.11 -15.30
N PRO A 56 0.91 -1.60 -16.14
CA PRO A 56 1.17 -2.69 -17.06
C PRO A 56 2.41 -2.41 -17.93
N PRO A 57 3.21 -3.42 -18.32
CA PRO A 57 2.96 -4.86 -18.18
C PRO A 57 3.40 -5.48 -16.84
N ARG A 58 4.21 -4.78 -16.02
CA ARG A 58 4.72 -5.34 -14.76
C ARG A 58 3.62 -5.51 -13.70
N CYS A 59 2.77 -4.49 -13.55
CA CYS A 59 1.62 -4.53 -12.64
C CYS A 59 1.95 -5.10 -11.24
N GLU A 60 2.97 -4.54 -10.61
CA GLU A 60 3.45 -4.88 -9.27
C GLU A 60 3.45 -3.65 -8.36
N GLY A 61 3.19 -3.85 -7.08
CA GLY A 61 3.44 -2.87 -6.04
C GLY A 61 4.91 -2.93 -5.61
N LEU A 62 5.54 -1.80 -5.37
CA LEU A 62 6.93 -1.71 -4.96
C LEU A 62 6.97 -1.14 -3.54
N TYR A 63 7.34 -1.97 -2.56
CA TYR A 63 7.51 -1.55 -1.18
C TYR A 63 8.97 -1.25 -0.88
N CYS A 64 9.27 -0.09 -0.30
CA CYS A 64 10.62 0.27 0.10
C CYS A 64 10.84 0.11 1.60
N TRP A 65 11.86 -0.66 1.96
CA TRP A 65 12.36 -0.78 3.32
C TRP A 65 13.86 -0.50 3.38
N ASN A 66 14.20 0.71 3.82
CA ASN A 66 15.58 1.11 4.11
C ASN A 66 16.56 0.84 2.96
N GLY A 67 16.24 1.38 1.77
CA GLY A 67 17.00 1.16 0.54
C GLY A 67 16.79 -0.20 -0.12
N THR A 68 16.11 -1.14 0.54
CA THR A 68 15.76 -2.46 -0.02
C THR A 68 14.35 -2.41 -0.60
N LEU A 69 14.21 -2.75 -1.88
CA LEU A 69 12.93 -2.75 -2.56
C LEU A 69 12.35 -4.16 -2.69
N THR A 70 11.10 -4.33 -2.27
CA THR A 70 10.38 -5.61 -2.30
C THR A 70 9.20 -5.50 -3.26
N PRO A 71 9.16 -6.30 -4.35
CA PRO A 71 8.01 -6.34 -5.24
C PRO A 71 6.84 -7.11 -4.61
N ILE A 72 5.62 -6.64 -4.86
CA ILE A 72 4.35 -7.17 -4.40
C ILE A 72 3.51 -7.52 -5.62
N GLY A 73 3.25 -8.81 -5.79
CA GLY A 73 2.38 -9.31 -6.86
C GLY A 73 0.90 -8.98 -6.65
N CYS A 74 0.07 -9.34 -7.62
CA CYS A 74 -1.38 -9.23 -7.47
C CYS A 74 -1.91 -10.24 -6.43
N PRO A 75 -2.87 -9.86 -5.56
CA PRO A 75 -3.33 -10.68 -4.44
C PRO A 75 -4.17 -11.91 -4.82
N SER A 76 -4.42 -12.17 -6.10
CA SER A 76 -5.11 -13.37 -6.60
C SER A 76 -4.81 -13.58 -8.08
N PRO A 77 -4.93 -14.82 -8.62
CA PRO A 77 -4.90 -15.02 -10.06
C PRO A 77 -6.06 -14.24 -10.68
N LYS A 78 -5.76 -13.47 -11.74
CA LYS A 78 -6.77 -12.73 -12.49
C LYS A 78 -7.90 -13.68 -12.89
N PRO A 79 -9.17 -13.40 -12.53
CA PRO A 79 -10.28 -14.22 -13.01
C PRO A 79 -10.29 -14.19 -14.53
N LYS A 80 -10.72 -15.28 -15.18
CA LYS A 80 -10.84 -15.26 -16.64
C LYS A 80 -11.80 -14.14 -17.04
N PRO A 81 -11.44 -13.31 -18.04
CA PRO A 81 -12.32 -12.25 -18.50
C PRO A 81 -13.64 -12.87 -18.97
N VAL A 82 -14.75 -12.31 -18.50
CA VAL A 82 -16.08 -12.73 -18.91
C VAL A 82 -16.58 -11.77 -19.98
N GLN A 83 -17.19 -12.32 -21.02
CA GLN A 83 -17.95 -11.57 -22.00
C GLN A 83 -19.43 -11.96 -21.85
N MET A 84 -20.26 -10.98 -21.48
CA MET A 84 -21.72 -11.10 -21.44
C MET A 84 -22.35 -10.15 -22.47
N TYR A 85 -23.64 -10.32 -22.72
CA TYR A 85 -24.37 -9.44 -23.63
C TYR A 85 -24.38 -7.98 -23.12
N GLU A 86 -24.51 -7.79 -21.80
CA GLU A 86 -24.52 -6.48 -21.13
C GLU A 86 -23.13 -5.82 -20.97
N TYR A 87 -22.07 -6.61 -20.77
CA TYR A 87 -20.74 -6.08 -20.45
C TYR A 87 -19.59 -7.01 -20.88
N THR A 88 -18.42 -6.42 -21.07
CA THR A 88 -17.17 -7.13 -21.33
C THR A 88 -16.12 -6.73 -20.29
N ASP A 89 -15.40 -7.71 -19.74
CA ASP A 89 -14.25 -7.45 -18.88
C ASP A 89 -13.02 -7.05 -19.72
N VAL A 90 -12.53 -5.83 -19.52
CA VAL A 90 -11.35 -5.26 -20.19
C VAL A 90 -10.20 -5.00 -19.21
N PRO A 91 -8.92 -5.12 -19.63
CA PRO A 91 -7.79 -4.83 -18.76
C PRO A 91 -7.83 -3.38 -18.25
N HIS A 92 -7.55 -3.18 -16.95
CA HIS A 92 -7.46 -1.84 -16.40
C HIS A 92 -6.07 -1.23 -16.66
N ASN A 93 -6.03 -0.04 -17.27
CA ASN A 93 -4.78 0.69 -17.59
C ASN A 93 -4.16 1.45 -16.40
N GLY A 94 -4.61 1.19 -15.17
CA GLY A 94 -4.14 1.88 -13.96
C GLY A 94 -2.84 1.27 -13.42
N SER A 95 -2.21 1.91 -12.44
CA SER A 95 -1.11 1.28 -11.69
C SER A 95 -1.62 0.22 -10.72
N TRP A 96 -0.73 -0.64 -10.21
CA TRP A 96 -1.07 -1.56 -9.12
C TRP A 96 -1.73 -0.80 -7.94
N PRO A 97 -2.83 -1.30 -7.36
CA PRO A 97 -3.43 -2.62 -7.58
C PRO A 97 -4.52 -2.65 -8.67
N LEU A 98 -4.82 -1.55 -9.36
CA LEU A 98 -5.94 -1.49 -10.31
C LEU A 98 -5.72 -2.40 -11.52
N CYS A 99 -4.51 -2.42 -12.09
CA CYS A 99 -4.18 -3.33 -13.20
C CYS A 99 -4.24 -4.82 -12.82
N CYS A 100 -4.38 -5.17 -11.53
CA CYS A 100 -4.60 -6.55 -11.10
C CYS A 100 -6.02 -7.03 -11.39
N TYR A 101 -6.96 -6.13 -11.70
CA TYR A 101 -8.35 -6.45 -11.93
C TYR A 101 -8.78 -6.08 -13.35
N TYR A 102 -9.85 -6.72 -13.80
CA TYR A 102 -10.56 -6.28 -15.00
C TYR A 102 -11.54 -5.16 -14.65
N GLN A 103 -11.68 -4.22 -15.57
CA GLN A 103 -12.73 -3.23 -15.55
C GLN A 103 -13.88 -3.71 -16.43
N ARG A 104 -15.13 -3.49 -16.02
CA ARG A 104 -16.28 -3.78 -16.87
C ARG A 104 -16.52 -2.62 -17.82
N GLU A 105 -16.62 -2.94 -19.10
CA GLU A 105 -17.08 -2.03 -20.13
C GLU A 105 -18.49 -2.44 -20.57
N CYS A 106 -19.47 -1.56 -20.37
CA CYS A 106 -20.86 -1.83 -20.71
C CYS A 106 -21.07 -1.74 -22.23
N ASN A 107 -21.76 -2.73 -22.79
CA ASN A 107 -22.18 -2.69 -24.19
C ASN A 107 -23.40 -1.77 -24.34
N TYR A 108 -23.18 -0.52 -24.70
CA TYR A 108 -24.21 0.52 -24.88
C TYR A 108 -25.31 0.16 -25.89
N LEU A 109 -25.10 -0.85 -26.75
CA LEU A 109 -26.09 -1.35 -27.70
C LEU A 109 -27.33 -1.98 -27.02
N TRP A 110 -27.22 -2.38 -25.75
CA TRP A 110 -28.29 -3.08 -25.00
C TRP A 110 -28.95 -2.24 -23.91
N TRP A 111 -28.48 -0.99 -23.72
CA TRP A 111 -29.08 -0.02 -22.81
C TRP A 111 -30.02 0.91 -23.60
N LYS A 112 -31.10 0.37 -24.16
CA LYS A 112 -32.25 1.19 -24.57
C LYS A 112 -33.28 1.16 -23.44
N PRO A 113 -33.79 2.32 -22.97
CA PRO A 113 -34.86 2.37 -21.98
C PRO A 113 -36.16 1.74 -22.52
#